data_AF-A0A919JKN2-F1
#
_entry.id   AF-A0A919JKN2-F1
#
_cell.length_a   1.000
_cell.length_b   1.000
_cell.length_c   1.000
_cell.angle_alpha   90.00
_cell.angle_beta   90.00
_cell.angle_gamma   90.00
#
_symmetry.space_group_name_H-M   'P 1'
#
loop_
_entity.id
_entity.type
_entity.pdbx_description
1 polymer ?
#
loop_
_entity_poly.entity_id
_entity_poly.type
_entity_poly.pdbx_seq_one_letter_code
_entity_poly.pdbx_strand_id
1 'polypeptide(L)'
;MDILPAIADERRRVADLVESLTPEQLDTPSLCGEWTVREVAGHLLAAISKPVTPLLPLVARSGFNIHRANARLAVLTAERPPGELARGLRDNAENPFRPPIVGYPGQLTDLQVHGQDMRRPLGLPHGLRLERLRVSLDFLVGGRAVGFAPRRRLAGLRFEAADLDWATGTGPLVTGPAEALMLAMTGRGVALTELDGPGVPILRNRLA
;
A
#
# COMPACT_ATOMS: atom_id res chain seq x y z
N MET A 1 17.31 -8.38 6.20
CA MET A 1 17.32 -7.68 4.89
C MET A 1 17.46 -6.19 5.16
N ASP A 2 18.25 -5.48 4.35
CA ASP A 2 18.36 -4.02 4.47
C ASP A 2 17.11 -3.35 3.87
N ILE A 3 16.38 -2.61 4.69
CA ILE A 3 15.06 -2.08 4.36
C ILE A 3 15.12 -0.86 3.46
N LEU A 4 16.19 -0.04 3.55
CA LEU A 4 16.32 1.18 2.75
C LEU A 4 16.52 0.86 1.26
N PRO A 5 17.46 -0.03 0.86
CA PRO A 5 17.55 -0.48 -0.53
C PRO A 5 16.26 -1.16 -1.02
N ALA A 6 15.54 -1.89 -0.15
CA ALA A 6 14.26 -2.49 -0.52
C ALA A 6 13.21 -1.42 -0.85
N ILE A 7 13.08 -0.38 -0.02
CA ILE A 7 12.19 0.76 -0.26
C ILE A 7 12.56 1.47 -1.57
N ALA A 8 13.84 1.75 -1.77
CA ALA A 8 14.32 2.42 -2.98
C ALA A 8 14.01 1.62 -4.25
N ASP A 9 14.20 0.31 -4.18
CA ASP A 9 13.87 -0.60 -5.25
C ASP A 9 12.36 -0.74 -5.51
N GLU A 10 11.50 -0.75 -4.48
CA GLU A 10 10.04 -0.69 -4.67
C GLU A 10 9.59 0.64 -5.31
N ARG A 11 10.17 1.78 -4.92
CA ARG A 11 9.90 3.08 -5.58
C ARG A 11 10.23 3.04 -7.07
N ARG A 12 11.36 2.44 -7.44
CA ARG A 12 11.74 2.24 -8.85
C ARG A 12 10.78 1.33 -9.59
N ARG A 13 10.36 0.20 -8.99
CA ARG A 13 9.36 -0.71 -9.59
C ARG A 13 8.02 -0.02 -9.85
N VAL A 14 7.61 0.88 -8.95
CA VAL A 14 6.40 1.68 -9.16
C VAL A 14 6.62 2.69 -10.28
N ALA A 15 7.78 3.35 -10.33
CA ALA A 15 8.12 4.25 -11.44
C ALA A 15 8.07 3.53 -12.80
N ASP A 16 8.70 2.35 -12.89
CA ASP A 16 8.71 1.52 -14.10
C ASP A 16 7.29 1.07 -14.50
N LEU A 17 6.45 0.73 -13.51
CA LEU A 17 5.04 0.44 -13.75
C LEU A 17 4.34 1.66 -14.36
N VAL A 18 4.36 2.81 -13.68
CA VAL A 18 3.64 4.02 -14.11
C VAL A 18 4.07 4.48 -15.50
N GLU A 19 5.36 4.37 -15.82
CA GLU A 19 5.91 4.72 -17.14
C GLU A 19 5.47 3.76 -18.25
N SER A 20 5.15 2.51 -17.92
CA SER A 20 4.70 1.49 -18.88
C SER A 20 3.19 1.54 -19.20
N LEU A 21 2.40 2.24 -18.38
CA LEU A 21 0.94 2.25 -18.51
C LEU A 21 0.46 3.23 -19.58
N THR A 22 -0.61 2.85 -20.29
CA THR A 22 -1.32 3.78 -21.19
C THR A 22 -2.15 4.80 -20.40
N PRO A 23 -2.56 5.93 -21.02
CA PRO A 23 -3.47 6.87 -20.39
C PRO A 23 -4.76 6.22 -19.84
N GLU A 24 -5.35 5.27 -20.58
CA GLU A 24 -6.58 4.58 -20.18
C GLU A 24 -6.36 3.66 -18.97
N GLN A 25 -5.21 3.00 -18.90
CA GLN A 25 -4.85 2.18 -17.74
C GLN A 25 -4.60 3.05 -16.49
N LEU A 26 -4.02 4.24 -16.67
CA LEU A 26 -3.80 5.19 -15.58
C LEU A 26 -5.12 5.75 -15.02
N ASP A 27 -6.16 5.86 -15.85
CA ASP A 27 -7.49 6.34 -15.47
C ASP A 27 -8.41 5.21 -14.95
N THR A 28 -7.93 3.97 -14.92
CA THR A 28 -8.67 2.82 -14.38
C THR A 28 -8.85 2.97 -12.86
N PRO A 29 -10.04 2.65 -12.30
CA PRO A 29 -10.22 2.57 -10.85
C PRO A 29 -9.23 1.61 -10.19
N SER A 30 -8.56 2.07 -9.14
CA SER A 30 -7.65 1.26 -8.33
C SER A 30 -8.39 0.47 -7.25
N LEU A 31 -7.69 -0.39 -6.50
CA LEU A 31 -8.26 -0.98 -5.28
C LEU A 31 -8.30 0.01 -4.09
N CYS A 32 -7.75 1.22 -4.24
CA CYS A 32 -7.70 2.25 -3.19
C CYS A 32 -8.93 3.17 -3.25
N GLY A 33 -10.11 2.61 -2.94
CA GLY A 33 -11.35 3.38 -2.82
C GLY A 33 -11.72 4.10 -4.12
N GLU A 34 -11.83 5.43 -4.05
CA GLU A 34 -12.23 6.28 -5.20
C GLU A 34 -11.07 6.66 -6.11
N TRP A 35 -9.84 6.21 -5.82
CA TRP A 35 -8.67 6.60 -6.60
C TRP A 35 -8.51 5.78 -7.87
N THR A 36 -8.13 6.45 -8.94
CA THR A 36 -7.54 5.86 -10.14
C THR A 36 -6.12 5.36 -9.88
N VAL A 37 -5.60 4.54 -10.79
CA VAL A 37 -4.19 4.09 -10.78
C VAL A 37 -3.23 5.29 -10.73
N ARG A 38 -3.53 6.35 -11.49
CA ARG A 38 -2.74 7.60 -11.50
C ARG A 38 -2.70 8.28 -10.13
N GLU A 39 -3.83 8.33 -9.43
CA GLU A 39 -3.93 8.97 -8.11
C GLU A 39 -3.19 8.19 -7.03
N VAL A 40 -3.14 6.85 -7.13
CA VAL A 40 -2.28 6.02 -6.28
C VAL A 40 -0.80 6.35 -6.52
N ALA A 41 -0.36 6.51 -7.77
CA ALA A 41 1.01 6.94 -8.07
C ALA A 41 1.31 8.35 -7.52
N GLY A 42 0.35 9.27 -7.66
CA GLY A 42 0.41 10.61 -7.09
C GLY A 42 0.56 10.59 -5.57
N HIS A 43 -0.16 9.72 -4.87
CA HIS A 43 -0.04 9.52 -3.42
C HIS A 43 1.38 9.10 -3.01
N LEU A 44 1.93 8.08 -3.67
CA LEU A 44 3.26 7.57 -3.38
C LEU A 44 4.34 8.63 -3.60
N LEU A 45 4.22 9.42 -4.68
CA LEU A 45 5.14 10.52 -4.92
C LEU A 45 4.97 11.65 -3.89
N ALA A 46 3.74 12.02 -3.55
CA ALA A 46 3.44 13.10 -2.60
C ALA A 46 4.08 12.86 -1.22
N ALA A 47 4.23 11.60 -0.80
CA ALA A 47 4.82 11.24 0.48
C ALA A 47 6.34 11.52 0.57
N ILE A 48 7.04 11.62 -0.57
CA ILE A 48 8.51 11.73 -0.62
C ILE A 48 9.01 12.94 -1.41
N SER A 49 8.16 13.58 -2.20
CA SER A 49 8.53 14.76 -2.98
C SER A 49 8.47 16.02 -2.13
N LYS A 50 9.33 17.00 -2.47
CA LYS A 50 9.24 18.33 -1.85
C LYS A 50 7.85 18.91 -2.16
N PRO A 51 7.13 19.44 -1.15
CA PRO A 51 5.81 20.00 -1.38
C PRO A 51 5.87 21.11 -2.43
N VAL A 52 5.21 20.89 -3.57
CA VAL A 52 4.98 21.90 -4.61
C VAL A 52 4.04 23.00 -4.11
N THR A 53 3.14 22.61 -3.21
CA THR A 53 2.20 23.46 -2.49
C THR A 53 2.48 23.37 -0.99
N PRO A 54 2.54 24.49 -0.26
CA PRO A 54 2.74 24.45 1.17
C PRO A 54 1.64 23.60 1.85
N LEU A 55 2.05 22.63 2.67
CA LEU A 55 1.15 21.67 3.30
C LEU A 55 0.12 22.36 4.22
N LEU A 56 0.50 23.49 4.84
CA LEU A 56 -0.35 24.26 5.76
C LEU A 56 -1.70 24.70 5.16
N PRO A 57 -1.77 25.42 4.02
CA PRO A 57 -3.05 25.81 3.43
C PRO A 57 -3.89 24.61 2.98
N LEU A 58 -3.26 23.49 2.59
CA LEU A 58 -4.00 22.26 2.24
C LEU A 58 -4.65 21.62 3.47
N VAL A 59 -3.93 21.56 4.59
CA VAL A 59 -4.45 21.08 5.88
C VAL A 59 -5.56 22.01 6.40
N ALA A 60 -5.38 23.33 6.33
CA ALA A 60 -6.40 24.31 6.71
C ALA A 60 -7.68 24.16 5.87
N ARG A 61 -7.56 24.07 4.54
CA ARG A 61 -8.69 23.83 3.63
C ARG A 61 -9.35 22.47 3.81
N SER A 62 -8.68 21.52 4.45
CA SER A 62 -9.19 20.18 4.75
C SER A 62 -9.83 20.07 6.14
N GLY A 63 -10.05 21.20 6.81
CA GLY A 63 -10.62 21.24 8.16
C GLY A 63 -9.70 20.59 9.19
N PHE A 64 -8.38 20.72 9.00
CA PHE A 64 -7.35 20.10 9.84
C PHE A 64 -7.35 18.56 9.84
N ASN A 65 -8.10 17.92 8.94
CA ASN A 65 -8.07 16.47 8.75
C ASN A 65 -6.89 16.07 7.85
N ILE A 66 -5.86 15.49 8.45
CA ILE A 66 -4.62 15.07 7.77
C ILE A 66 -4.88 13.99 6.71
N HIS A 67 -5.83 13.07 6.94
CA HIS A 67 -6.19 12.07 5.93
C HIS A 67 -6.82 12.71 4.70
N ARG A 68 -7.73 13.68 4.88
CA ARG A 68 -8.32 14.44 3.76
C ARG A 68 -7.29 15.31 3.06
N ALA A 69 -6.35 15.90 3.80
CA ALA A 69 -5.26 16.68 3.23
C ALA A 69 -4.33 15.80 2.37
N ASN A 70 -3.95 14.63 2.87
CA ASN A 70 -3.13 13.67 2.11
C ASN A 70 -3.85 13.16 0.86
N ALA A 71 -5.15 12.87 0.95
CA ALA A 71 -5.93 12.47 -0.21
C ALA A 71 -5.99 13.57 -1.28
N ARG A 72 -6.18 14.83 -0.87
CA ARG A 72 -6.14 15.96 -1.81
C ARG A 72 -4.76 16.17 -2.41
N LEU A 73 -3.69 15.97 -1.63
CA LEU A 73 -2.32 16.09 -2.14
C LEU A 73 -2.02 15.00 -3.17
N ALA A 74 -2.54 13.78 -2.98
CA ALA A 74 -2.44 12.70 -3.95
C ALA A 74 -3.06 13.10 -5.30
N VAL A 75 -4.31 13.58 -5.28
CA VAL A 75 -5.04 14.05 -6.48
C VAL A 75 -4.30 15.20 -7.17
N LEU A 76 -3.90 16.23 -6.41
CA LEU A 76 -3.13 17.35 -6.97
C LEU A 76 -1.78 16.92 -7.57
N THR A 77 -1.11 15.96 -6.93
CA THR A 77 0.15 15.43 -7.45
C THR A 77 -0.08 14.65 -8.74
N ALA A 78 -1.20 13.92 -8.82
CA ALA A 78 -1.60 13.13 -9.97
C ALA A 78 -2.03 13.95 -11.20
N GLU A 79 -2.26 15.27 -11.06
CA GLU A 79 -2.48 16.17 -12.20
C GLU A 79 -1.23 16.30 -13.11
N ARG A 80 -0.06 15.90 -12.60
CA ARG A 80 1.18 15.88 -13.38
C ARG A 80 1.13 14.85 -14.51
N PRO A 81 1.86 15.07 -15.61
CA PRO A 81 2.04 14.05 -16.63
C PRO A 81 2.59 12.74 -16.03
N PRO A 82 2.15 11.56 -16.48
CA PRO A 82 2.57 10.28 -15.91
C PRO A 82 4.09 10.07 -15.91
N GLY A 83 4.78 10.54 -16.96
CA GLY A 83 6.25 10.52 -17.02
C GLY A 83 6.91 11.36 -15.94
N GLU A 84 6.27 12.44 -15.46
CA GLU A 84 6.78 13.22 -14.33
C GLU A 84 6.54 12.53 -12.99
N LEU A 85 5.44 11.78 -12.85
CA LEU A 85 5.18 10.95 -11.68
C LEU A 85 6.25 9.85 -11.56
N ALA A 86 6.48 9.12 -12.65
CA ALA A 86 7.49 8.07 -12.72
C ALA A 86 8.90 8.62 -12.45
N ARG A 87 9.28 9.71 -13.12
CA ARG A 87 10.57 10.38 -12.88
C ARG A 87 10.71 10.83 -11.43
N GLY A 88 9.67 11.44 -10.85
CA GLY A 88 9.68 11.88 -9.46
C GLY A 88 9.93 10.74 -8.47
N LEU A 89 9.28 9.59 -8.68
CA LEU A 89 9.49 8.38 -7.88
C LEU A 89 10.92 7.86 -8.02
N ARG A 90 11.46 7.86 -9.24
CA ARG A 90 12.82 7.40 -9.57
C ARG A 90 13.89 8.31 -8.96
N ASP A 91 13.73 9.62 -9.08
CA ASP A 91 14.65 10.63 -8.52
C ASP A 91 14.65 10.62 -6.98
N ASN A 92 13.52 10.26 -6.36
CA ASN A 92 13.39 10.13 -4.91
C ASN A 92 13.54 8.69 -4.42
N ALA A 93 14.04 7.76 -5.24
CA ALA A 93 14.16 6.35 -4.85
C ALA A 93 15.01 6.20 -3.57
N GLU A 94 16.13 6.91 -3.47
CA GLU A 94 17.04 6.84 -2.30
C GLU A 94 16.68 7.86 -1.20
N ASN A 95 15.53 8.53 -1.27
CA ASN A 95 15.14 9.53 -0.28
C ASN A 95 15.04 8.88 1.12
N PRO A 96 15.82 9.35 2.12
CA PRO A 96 15.88 8.75 3.45
C PRO A 96 14.67 9.12 4.33
N PHE A 97 13.64 9.73 3.76
CA PHE A 97 12.43 10.10 4.49
C PHE A 97 11.83 8.89 5.20
N ARG A 98 11.76 9.00 6.53
CA ARG A 98 11.18 8.02 7.43
C ARG A 98 9.84 8.56 7.93
N PRO A 99 8.69 7.95 7.56
CA PRO A 99 7.41 8.41 8.04
C PRO A 99 7.34 8.39 9.58
N PRO A 100 6.80 9.45 10.21
CA PRO A 100 6.53 9.42 11.65
C PRO A 100 5.53 8.29 11.96
N ILE A 101 5.60 7.73 13.17
CA ILE A 101 4.74 6.64 13.67
C ILE A 101 5.05 5.26 13.04
N VAL A 102 4.92 5.14 11.71
CA VAL A 102 4.98 3.83 11.03
C VAL A 102 6.39 3.43 10.57
N GLY A 103 7.31 4.41 10.45
CA GLY A 103 8.71 4.17 10.10
C GLY A 103 8.91 3.50 8.73
N TYR A 104 10.10 2.94 8.51
CA TYR A 104 10.45 2.24 7.28
C TYR A 104 9.60 1.00 6.99
N PRO A 105 9.21 0.15 7.97
CA PRO A 105 8.31 -0.97 7.69
C PRO A 105 6.96 -0.52 7.15
N GLY A 106 6.40 0.56 7.68
CA GLY A 106 5.19 1.16 7.14
C GLY A 106 5.37 1.67 5.72
N GLN A 107 6.48 2.35 5.43
CA GLN A 107 6.77 2.85 4.08
C GLN A 107 6.96 1.74 3.04
N LEU A 108 7.64 0.65 3.41
CA LEU A 108 7.76 -0.52 2.54
C LEU A 108 6.37 -1.13 2.29
N THR A 109 5.57 -1.29 3.34
CA THR A 109 4.20 -1.83 3.25
C THR A 109 3.32 -0.98 2.36
N ASP A 110 3.42 0.34 2.47
CA ASP A 110 2.69 1.31 1.65
C ASP A 110 2.97 1.11 0.16
N LEU A 111 4.25 1.03 -0.21
CA LEU A 111 4.67 0.77 -1.59
C LEU A 111 4.18 -0.59 -2.11
N GLN A 112 4.26 -1.64 -1.30
CA GLN A 112 3.84 -2.98 -1.70
C GLN A 112 2.31 -3.08 -1.88
N VAL A 113 1.53 -2.50 -0.97
CA VAL A 113 0.06 -2.48 -1.05
C VAL A 113 -0.39 -1.63 -2.23
N HIS A 114 0.10 -0.41 -2.36
CA HIS A 114 -0.30 0.49 -3.44
C HIS A 114 0.20 0.05 -4.81
N GLY A 115 1.35 -0.64 -4.89
CA GLY A 115 1.76 -1.33 -6.11
C GLY A 115 0.72 -2.34 -6.59
N GLN A 116 0.07 -3.06 -5.66
CA GLN A 116 -1.00 -4.00 -5.99
C GLN A 116 -2.34 -3.33 -6.24
N ASP A 117 -2.64 -2.22 -5.55
CA ASP A 117 -3.82 -1.41 -5.84
C ASP A 117 -3.85 -0.95 -7.30
N MET A 118 -2.68 -0.76 -7.91
CA MET A 118 -2.53 -0.43 -9.33
C MET A 118 -2.55 -1.65 -10.25
N ARG A 119 -1.81 -2.71 -9.91
CA ARG A 119 -1.62 -3.88 -10.80
C ARG A 119 -2.86 -4.74 -10.95
N ARG A 120 -3.55 -5.04 -9.86
CA ARG A 120 -4.64 -6.02 -9.84
C ARG A 120 -5.85 -5.61 -10.70
N PRO A 121 -6.34 -4.36 -10.66
CA PRO A 121 -7.43 -3.92 -11.55
C PRO A 121 -7.06 -4.00 -13.04
N LEU A 122 -5.78 -3.90 -13.37
CA LEU A 122 -5.26 -3.98 -14.72
C LEU A 122 -4.93 -5.42 -15.17
N GLY A 123 -5.13 -6.42 -14.30
CA GLY A 123 -4.77 -7.82 -14.58
C GLY A 123 -3.25 -8.01 -14.77
N LEU A 124 -2.43 -7.10 -14.27
CA LEU A 124 -0.98 -7.16 -14.42
C LEU A 124 -0.35 -8.10 -13.39
N PRO A 125 0.74 -8.81 -13.74
CA PRO A 125 1.38 -9.74 -12.84
C PRO A 125 1.90 -9.04 -11.58
N HIS A 126 1.84 -9.79 -10.48
CA HIS A 126 2.47 -9.47 -9.22
C HIS A 126 3.89 -10.06 -9.17
N GLY A 127 4.77 -9.42 -8.39
CA GLY A 127 6.18 -9.80 -8.30
C GLY A 127 6.83 -9.36 -7.00
N LEU A 128 6.06 -9.38 -5.91
CA LEU A 128 6.57 -9.01 -4.59
C LEU A 128 7.54 -10.08 -4.10
N ARG A 129 8.66 -9.64 -3.53
CA ARG A 129 9.65 -10.54 -2.93
C ARG A 129 9.18 -10.99 -1.55
N LEU A 130 9.18 -12.30 -1.31
CA LEU A 130 8.67 -12.90 -0.08
C LEU A 130 9.40 -12.38 1.17
N GLU A 131 10.71 -12.12 1.08
CA GLU A 131 11.48 -11.57 2.20
C GLU A 131 11.03 -10.17 2.59
N ARG A 132 10.50 -9.39 1.63
CA ARG A 132 9.93 -8.05 1.87
C ARG A 132 8.51 -8.15 2.42
N LEU A 133 7.72 -9.08 1.89
CA LEU A 133 6.38 -9.37 2.40
C LEU A 133 6.41 -9.77 3.89
N ARG A 134 7.41 -10.55 4.34
CA ARG A 134 7.56 -10.85 5.78
C ARG A 134 7.61 -9.57 6.62
N VAL A 135 8.40 -8.57 6.21
CA VAL A 135 8.51 -7.28 6.92
C VAL A 135 7.17 -6.57 7.01
N SER A 136 6.40 -6.57 5.92
CA SER A 136 5.07 -5.97 5.90
C SER A 136 4.05 -6.72 6.73
N LEU A 137 4.05 -8.04 6.69
CA LEU A 137 3.19 -8.87 7.53
C LEU A 137 3.50 -8.66 9.01
N ASP A 138 4.78 -8.68 9.40
CA ASP A 138 5.23 -8.39 10.78
C ASP A 138 4.82 -6.98 11.22
N PHE A 139 4.95 -5.98 10.34
CA PHE A 139 4.51 -4.62 10.62
C PHE A 139 3.01 -4.52 10.86
N LEU A 140 2.20 -5.16 10.01
CA LEU A 140 0.74 -5.12 10.09
C LEU A 140 0.20 -5.73 11.40
N VAL A 141 0.86 -6.77 11.91
CA VAL A 141 0.47 -7.42 13.18
C VAL A 141 1.18 -6.85 14.41
N GLY A 142 2.25 -6.08 14.24
CA GLY A 142 3.07 -5.51 15.31
C GLY A 142 2.44 -4.34 16.10
N GLY A 143 1.15 -4.07 15.91
CA GLY A 143 0.38 -3.12 16.72
C GLY A 143 0.67 -1.63 16.48
N ARG A 144 1.59 -1.30 15.55
CA ARG A 144 1.97 0.06 15.13
C ARG A 144 1.55 0.40 13.70
N ALA A 145 0.77 -0.45 13.04
CA ALA A 145 0.23 -0.25 11.70
C ALA A 145 -0.93 0.76 11.63
N VAL A 146 -0.74 1.92 12.26
CA VAL A 146 -1.72 3.02 12.31
C VAL A 146 -2.01 3.49 10.88
N GLY A 147 -3.28 3.49 10.49
CA GLY A 147 -3.73 3.88 9.16
C GLY A 147 -3.77 2.74 8.12
N PHE A 148 -3.16 1.59 8.39
CA PHE A 148 -3.15 0.44 7.47
C PHE A 148 -4.24 -0.59 7.77
N ALA A 149 -4.36 -0.97 9.04
CA ALA A 149 -5.34 -1.95 9.49
C ALA A 149 -5.88 -1.58 10.88
N PRO A 150 -7.20 -1.48 11.08
CA PRO A 150 -7.75 -1.29 12.41
C PRO A 150 -7.53 -2.57 13.21
N ARG A 151 -7.06 -2.45 14.46
CA ARG A 151 -6.73 -3.60 15.33
C ARG A 151 -7.81 -4.68 15.39
N ARG A 152 -9.08 -4.27 15.40
CA ARG A 152 -10.24 -5.18 15.42
C ARG A 152 -10.31 -6.11 14.21
N ARG A 153 -9.72 -5.72 13.06
CA ARG A 153 -9.75 -6.52 11.83
C ARG A 153 -9.02 -7.85 12.01
N LEU A 154 -7.88 -7.82 12.71
CA LEU A 154 -6.99 -8.97 12.87
C LEU A 154 -7.22 -9.73 14.18
N ALA A 155 -7.91 -9.12 15.15
CA ALA A 155 -8.07 -9.67 16.49
C ALA A 155 -8.71 -11.08 16.52
N GLY A 156 -8.09 -12.01 17.24
CA GLY A 156 -8.61 -13.37 17.46
C GLY A 156 -8.62 -14.27 16.21
N LEU A 157 -7.82 -13.93 15.20
CA LEU A 157 -7.57 -14.77 14.03
C LEU A 157 -6.13 -15.29 14.05
N ARG A 158 -5.93 -16.50 13.50
CA ARG A 158 -4.60 -17.02 13.19
C ARG A 158 -4.36 -16.81 11.70
N PHE A 159 -3.25 -16.17 11.34
CA PHE A 159 -2.83 -16.01 9.94
C PHE A 159 -1.62 -16.89 9.66
N GLU A 160 -1.59 -17.53 8.49
CA GLU A 160 -0.49 -18.40 8.07
C GLU A 160 -0.28 -18.26 6.56
N ALA A 161 0.90 -17.82 6.15
CA ALA A 161 1.26 -17.72 4.74
C ALA A 161 1.61 -19.12 4.19
N ALA A 162 1.04 -19.48 3.05
CA ALA A 162 1.24 -20.79 2.42
C ALA A 162 2.56 -20.88 1.64
N ASP A 163 3.10 -19.74 1.21
CA ASP A 163 4.31 -19.59 0.39
C ASP A 163 5.49 -18.98 1.16
N LEU A 164 5.32 -18.75 2.46
CA LEU A 164 6.30 -18.13 3.34
C LEU A 164 6.18 -18.77 4.72
N ASP A 165 7.31 -19.18 5.32
CA ASP A 165 7.35 -19.67 6.70
C ASP A 165 7.02 -18.56 7.70
N TRP A 166 5.75 -18.21 7.81
CA TRP A 166 5.23 -17.10 8.59
C TRP A 166 3.83 -17.42 9.08
N ALA A 167 3.65 -17.34 10.39
CA ALA A 167 2.34 -17.46 11.02
C ALA A 167 2.28 -16.57 12.27
N THR A 168 1.07 -16.11 12.62
CA THR A 168 0.84 -15.28 13.81
C THR A 168 -0.58 -15.39 14.32
N GLY A 169 -0.78 -14.99 15.58
CA GLY A 169 -2.09 -14.97 16.22
C GLY A 169 -2.60 -16.37 16.60
N THR A 170 -3.81 -16.36 17.16
CA THR A 170 -4.51 -17.55 17.65
C THR A 170 -5.99 -17.42 17.30
N GLY A 171 -6.67 -18.56 17.09
CA GLY A 171 -8.07 -18.61 16.69
C GLY A 171 -8.29 -19.23 15.31
N PRO A 172 -9.45 -18.97 14.66
CA PRO A 172 -9.75 -19.49 13.32
C PRO A 172 -8.70 -19.09 12.29
N LEU A 173 -8.24 -20.08 11.52
CA LEU A 173 -7.18 -19.93 10.52
C LEU A 173 -7.64 -19.15 9.30
N VAL A 174 -6.81 -18.20 8.86
CA VAL A 174 -6.83 -17.56 7.55
C VAL A 174 -5.49 -17.86 6.89
N THR A 175 -5.50 -18.58 5.77
CA THR A 175 -4.28 -19.00 5.08
C THR A 175 -4.37 -18.77 3.57
N GLY A 176 -3.24 -18.67 2.91
CA GLY A 176 -3.12 -18.39 1.48
C GLY A 176 -1.77 -17.71 1.18
N PRO A 177 -1.57 -17.21 -0.04
CA PRO A 177 -0.35 -16.48 -0.40
C PRO A 177 -0.09 -15.28 0.52
N ALA A 178 1.17 -15.02 0.87
CA ALA A 178 1.57 -13.92 1.74
C ALA A 178 1.07 -12.55 1.25
N GLU A 179 1.06 -12.34 -0.07
CA GLU A 179 0.51 -11.12 -0.69
C GLU A 179 -1.00 -10.98 -0.44
N ALA A 180 -1.77 -12.05 -0.64
CA ALA A 180 -3.22 -12.03 -0.44
C ALA A 180 -3.56 -11.74 1.03
N LEU A 181 -2.78 -12.30 1.97
CA LEU A 181 -2.89 -11.98 3.39
C LEU A 181 -2.63 -10.49 3.65
N MET A 182 -1.54 -9.93 3.15
CA MET A 182 -1.21 -8.50 3.30
C MET A 182 -2.34 -7.60 2.76
N LEU A 183 -2.89 -7.93 1.59
CA LEU A 183 -3.98 -7.17 0.97
C LEU A 183 -5.28 -7.26 1.78
N ALA A 184 -5.68 -8.47 2.20
CA ALA A 184 -6.87 -8.64 3.02
C ALA A 184 -6.74 -7.94 4.38
N MET A 185 -5.57 -8.01 5.03
CA MET A 185 -5.28 -7.30 6.28
C MET A 185 -5.40 -5.79 6.12
N THR A 186 -4.99 -5.25 4.97
CA THR A 186 -5.07 -3.80 4.64
C THR A 186 -6.39 -3.39 4.00
N GLY A 187 -7.38 -4.29 3.95
CA GLY A 187 -8.76 -3.96 3.60
C GLY A 187 -9.16 -4.23 2.15
N ARG A 188 -8.28 -4.83 1.34
CA ARG A 188 -8.56 -5.12 -0.06
C ARG A 188 -9.30 -6.45 -0.15
N GLY A 189 -10.63 -6.37 -0.10
CA GLY A 189 -11.54 -7.54 -0.11
C GLY A 189 -11.39 -8.46 -1.32
N VAL A 190 -10.88 -7.95 -2.45
CA VAL A 190 -10.60 -8.75 -3.65
C VAL A 190 -9.66 -9.93 -3.36
N ALA A 191 -8.73 -9.78 -2.41
CA ALA A 191 -7.78 -10.84 -2.06
C ALA A 191 -8.41 -11.97 -1.25
N LEU A 192 -9.65 -11.82 -0.75
CA LEU A 192 -10.32 -12.87 0.03
C LEU A 192 -10.63 -14.13 -0.79
N THR A 193 -10.65 -14.04 -2.12
CA THR A 193 -10.87 -15.22 -2.99
C THR A 193 -9.62 -16.09 -3.12
N GLU A 194 -8.47 -15.60 -2.67
CA GLU A 194 -7.19 -16.32 -2.62
C GLU A 194 -6.88 -16.85 -1.22
N LEU A 195 -7.83 -16.71 -0.28
CA LEU A 195 -7.66 -17.09 1.12
C LEU A 195 -8.63 -18.20 1.51
N ASP A 196 -8.11 -19.12 2.32
CA ASP A 196 -8.80 -20.29 2.83
C ASP A 196 -8.80 -20.34 4.37
N GLY A 197 -9.68 -21.19 4.90
CA GLY A 197 -9.76 -21.49 6.33
C GLY A 197 -10.96 -20.85 7.06
N PRO A 198 -11.26 -21.34 8.28
CA PRO A 198 -12.45 -20.95 9.03
C PRO A 198 -12.47 -19.48 9.47
N GLY A 199 -11.35 -18.77 9.42
CA GLY A 199 -11.26 -17.36 9.72
C GLY A 199 -11.68 -16.43 8.56
N VAL A 200 -11.74 -16.92 7.32
CA VAL A 200 -12.04 -16.09 6.13
C VAL A 200 -13.42 -15.43 6.22
N PRO A 201 -14.52 -16.12 6.61
CA PRO A 201 -15.81 -15.47 6.79
C PRO A 201 -15.80 -14.36 7.86
N ILE A 202 -15.03 -14.56 8.94
CA ILE A 202 -14.89 -13.57 10.02
C ILE A 202 -14.14 -12.34 9.50
N LEU A 203 -13.05 -12.53 8.77
CA LEU A 203 -12.29 -11.44 8.17
C LEU A 203 -13.14 -10.67 7.15
N ARG A 204 -13.88 -11.37 6.29
CA ARG A 204 -14.81 -10.77 5.31
C ARG A 204 -15.83 -9.86 5.98
N ASN A 205 -16.45 -10.30 7.07
CA ASN A 205 -17.42 -9.50 7.83
C ASN A 205 -16.80 -8.24 8.46
N ARG A 206 -15.49 -8.22 8.69
CA ARG A 206 -14.75 -7.05 9.23
C ARG A 206 -14.27 -6.09 8.14
N LEU A 207 -14.40 -6.47 6.87
CA LEU A 207 -14.07 -5.64 5.70
C LEU A 207 -15.29 -4.91 5.14
N ALA A 208 -16.49 -5.44 5.38
CA ALA A 208 -17.76 -4.80 5.05
C ALA A 208 -18.04 -3.54 5.88
#